data_AF-A0A8J6I4X7-F1
#
_entry.id   AF-A0A8J6I4X7-F1
#
_cell.length_a   1.000
_cell.length_b   1.000
_cell.length_c   1.000
_cell.angle_alpha   90.00
_cell.angle_beta   90.00
_cell.angle_gamma   90.00
#
_symmetry.space_group_name_H-M   'P 1'
#
loop_
_entity.id
_entity.type
_entity.pdbx_description
1 polymer ?
#
loop_
_entity_poly.entity_id
_entity_poly.type
_entity_poly.pdbx_seq_one_letter_code
_entity_poly.pdbx_strand_id
1 'polypeptide(L)'
;MEAEEEFSSIIEWLKAHPEALNDPQAVVDQIYAVSHQSDVEEIAQIVWSILPELVEMTTPTQVSAILLELRERNFDVWNWIFSTGIEQKFEMTKKMFVAVAVADSDAAADLLFHLQEVDFSKVIALAKELTPKIAGKVLYVLDEYSYGSASPILMDMTPDMVAEILGSMTPKEAAFIIDRGGFVFLEKLLKAVAQKDASLLDQILAELPPETVAKIDMPFVKGK
;
A
#
# COMPACT_ATOMS: atom_id res chain seq x y z
N MET A 1 -13.13 26.72 13.86
CA MET A 1 -13.43 27.97 13.14
C MET A 1 -12.15 28.49 12.49
N GLU A 2 -11.04 28.65 13.23
CA GLU A 2 -9.74 29.01 12.62
C GLU A 2 -9.23 27.95 11.61
N ALA A 3 -9.25 26.65 11.95
CA ALA A 3 -8.82 25.59 11.03
C ALA A 3 -9.64 25.47 9.71
N GLU A 4 -10.90 25.90 9.69
CA GLU A 4 -11.74 25.88 8.48
C GLU A 4 -11.40 27.05 7.53
N GLU A 5 -11.04 28.21 8.09
CA GLU A 5 -10.56 29.36 7.32
C GLU A 5 -9.18 29.07 6.72
N GLU A 6 -8.30 28.42 7.50
CA GLU A 6 -6.98 27.97 7.07
C GLU A 6 -7.07 26.95 5.92
N PHE A 7 -7.93 25.93 6.03
CA PHE A 7 -8.23 24.99 4.95
C PHE A 7 -8.65 25.69 3.66
N SER A 8 -9.60 26.62 3.76
CA SER A 8 -10.19 27.30 2.61
C SER A 8 -9.11 28.09 1.86
N SER A 9 -8.15 28.67 2.57
CA SER A 9 -7.05 29.43 1.98
C SER A 9 -6.11 28.59 1.10
N ILE A 10 -5.80 27.35 1.48
CA ILE A 10 -4.91 26.47 0.70
C ILE A 10 -5.60 26.03 -0.59
N ILE A 11 -6.86 25.63 -0.49
CA ILE A 11 -7.65 25.19 -1.65
C ILE A 11 -7.87 26.34 -2.63
N GLU A 12 -8.23 27.53 -2.15
CA GLU A 12 -8.36 28.72 -2.98
C GLU A 12 -7.04 29.08 -3.67
N TRP A 13 -5.92 28.96 -2.95
CA TRP A 13 -4.59 29.17 -3.52
C TRP A 13 -4.26 28.15 -4.62
N LEU A 14 -4.54 26.85 -4.40
CA LEU A 14 -4.34 25.80 -5.41
C LEU A 14 -5.23 26.00 -6.64
N LYS A 15 -6.47 26.48 -6.46
CA LYS A 15 -7.38 26.82 -7.56
C LYS A 15 -6.85 28.01 -8.37
N ALA A 16 -6.19 28.96 -7.72
CA ALA A 16 -5.56 30.12 -8.36
C ALA A 16 -4.22 29.78 -9.03
N HIS A 17 -3.50 28.75 -8.56
CA HIS A 17 -2.18 28.33 -9.03
C HIS A 17 -2.14 26.82 -9.35
N PRO A 18 -2.91 26.34 -10.34
CA PRO A 18 -3.00 24.91 -10.64
C PRO A 18 -1.65 24.29 -11.06
N GLU A 19 -0.71 25.08 -11.56
CA GLU A 19 0.65 24.65 -11.87
C GLU A 19 1.42 24.15 -10.64
N ALA A 20 1.09 24.65 -9.45
CA ALA A 20 1.73 24.24 -8.19
C ALA A 20 1.48 22.76 -7.87
N LEU A 21 0.44 22.14 -8.44
CA LEU A 21 0.20 20.69 -8.31
C LEU A 21 1.30 19.84 -8.99
N ASN A 22 2.17 20.44 -9.78
CA ASN A 22 3.36 19.78 -10.35
C ASN A 22 4.63 20.02 -9.52
N ASP A 23 4.53 20.80 -8.44
CA ASP A 23 5.61 21.10 -7.51
C ASP A 23 5.16 20.71 -6.08
N PRO A 24 5.35 19.44 -5.69
CA PRO A 24 4.97 18.95 -4.36
C PRO A 24 5.53 19.80 -3.22
N GLN A 25 6.76 20.29 -3.36
CA GLN A 25 7.42 21.13 -2.38
C GLN A 25 6.64 22.44 -2.17
N ALA A 26 6.19 23.09 -3.24
CA ALA A 26 5.40 24.32 -3.13
C ALA A 26 4.07 24.11 -2.39
N VAL A 27 3.40 22.98 -2.63
CA VAL A 27 2.16 22.65 -1.91
C VAL A 27 2.44 22.39 -0.44
N VAL A 28 3.49 21.64 -0.12
CA VAL A 28 3.89 21.36 1.27
C VAL A 28 4.34 22.63 1.99
N ASP A 29 5.12 23.51 1.34
CA ASP A 29 5.47 24.81 1.90
C ASP A 29 4.24 25.64 2.23
N GLN A 30 3.21 25.63 1.37
CA GLN A 30 1.96 26.32 1.63
C GLN A 30 1.20 25.73 2.83
N ILE A 31 1.17 24.40 2.98
CA ILE A 31 0.57 23.73 4.15
C ILE A 31 1.27 24.20 5.43
N TYR A 32 2.61 24.18 5.45
CA TYR A 32 3.39 24.59 6.63
C TYR A 32 3.33 26.10 6.92
N ALA A 33 3.16 26.93 5.89
CA ALA A 33 3.01 28.36 6.04
C ALA A 33 1.67 28.71 6.71
N VAL A 34 0.58 28.03 6.30
CA VAL A 34 -0.75 28.20 6.89
C VAL A 34 -0.82 27.61 8.29
N SER A 35 -0.17 26.47 8.52
CA SER A 35 -0.12 25.85 9.83
C SER A 35 0.81 26.57 10.82
N HIS A 36 1.37 27.74 10.50
CA HIS A 36 2.31 28.48 11.37
C HIS A 36 3.48 27.67 11.96
N GLN A 37 3.89 26.56 11.32
CA GLN A 37 4.82 25.57 11.89
C GLN A 37 4.37 24.98 13.25
N SER A 38 3.06 24.88 13.47
CA SER A 38 2.38 24.26 14.61
C SER A 38 2.73 22.77 14.79
N ASP A 39 2.14 22.15 15.81
CA ASP A 39 2.39 20.75 16.13
C ASP A 39 1.89 19.78 15.03
N VAL A 40 2.38 18.55 15.09
CA VAL A 40 2.13 17.44 14.15
C VAL A 40 0.65 17.22 13.87
N GLU A 41 -0.20 17.29 14.89
CA GLU A 41 -1.64 17.05 14.78
C GLU A 41 -2.34 18.13 13.94
N GLU A 42 -1.98 19.40 14.12
CA GLU A 42 -2.58 20.52 13.36
C GLU A 42 -2.25 20.40 11.87
N ILE A 43 -0.99 20.15 11.53
CA ILE A 43 -0.56 19.93 10.14
C ILE A 43 -1.32 18.73 9.56
N ALA A 44 -1.42 17.64 10.30
CA ALA A 44 -2.10 16.45 9.84
C ALA A 44 -3.61 16.66 9.63
N GLN A 45 -4.26 17.46 10.49
CA GLN A 45 -5.67 17.85 10.34
C GLN A 45 -5.89 18.73 9.10
N ILE A 46 -4.99 19.67 8.83
CA ILE A 46 -5.01 20.49 7.60
C ILE A 46 -4.90 19.58 6.38
N VAL A 47 -3.90 18.70 6.34
CA VAL A 47 -3.71 17.72 5.25
C VAL A 47 -4.99 16.90 5.04
N TRP A 48 -5.57 16.34 6.11
CA TRP A 48 -6.82 15.59 6.05
C TRP A 48 -8.01 16.39 5.52
N SER A 49 -8.02 17.69 5.75
CA SER A 49 -9.11 18.57 5.31
C SER A 49 -8.97 18.92 3.84
N ILE A 50 -7.76 19.16 3.33
CA ILE A 50 -7.51 19.49 1.92
C ILE A 50 -7.52 18.27 0.99
N LEU A 51 -7.24 17.07 1.51
CA LEU A 51 -7.07 15.85 0.72
C LEU A 51 -8.24 15.49 -0.20
N PRO A 52 -9.52 15.56 0.22
CA PRO A 52 -10.65 15.25 -0.65
C PRO A 52 -10.68 16.15 -1.90
N GLU A 53 -10.50 17.46 -1.71
CA GLU A 53 -10.45 18.41 -2.84
C GLU A 53 -9.18 18.23 -3.66
N LEU A 54 -8.03 17.94 -3.03
CA LEU A 54 -6.78 17.67 -3.73
C LEU A 54 -6.94 16.48 -4.68
N VAL A 55 -7.56 15.39 -4.23
CA VAL A 55 -7.87 14.19 -5.04
C VAL A 55 -8.81 14.51 -6.21
N GLU A 56 -9.73 15.47 -6.05
CA GLU A 56 -10.62 15.89 -7.14
C GLU A 56 -9.93 16.83 -8.15
N MET A 57 -8.98 17.64 -7.69
CA MET A 57 -8.27 18.64 -8.50
C MET A 57 -7.10 18.07 -9.29
N THR A 58 -6.60 16.89 -8.93
CA THR A 58 -5.29 16.41 -9.39
C THR A 58 -5.28 14.90 -9.68
N THR A 59 -4.16 14.39 -10.21
CA THR A 59 -4.00 12.96 -10.48
C THR A 59 -3.53 12.20 -9.24
N PRO A 60 -3.80 10.89 -9.12
CA PRO A 60 -3.25 10.08 -8.04
C PRO A 60 -1.73 10.23 -7.88
N THR A 61 -0.98 10.33 -8.99
CA THR A 61 0.48 10.53 -8.95
C THR A 61 0.89 11.84 -8.28
N GLN A 62 0.16 12.93 -8.54
CA GLN A 62 0.44 14.23 -7.92
C GLN A 62 0.07 14.25 -6.44
N VAL A 63 -1.08 13.66 -6.06
CA VAL A 63 -1.45 13.49 -4.64
C VAL A 63 -0.35 12.72 -3.91
N SER A 64 0.12 11.63 -4.49
CA SER A 64 1.18 10.82 -3.89
C SER A 64 2.48 11.57 -3.75
N ALA A 65 2.89 12.35 -4.76
CA ALA A 65 4.11 13.15 -4.68
C ALA A 65 4.04 14.17 -3.54
N ILE A 66 2.88 14.82 -3.32
CA ILE A 66 2.64 15.73 -2.19
C ILE A 66 2.69 14.97 -0.85
N LEU A 67 2.06 13.80 -0.78
CA LEU A 67 2.06 12.97 0.43
C LEU A 67 3.46 12.43 0.77
N LEU A 68 4.27 12.08 -0.22
CA LEU A 68 5.65 11.66 -0.05
C LEU A 68 6.55 12.83 0.38
N GLU A 69 6.34 14.02 -0.19
CA GLU A 69 7.04 15.24 0.25
C GLU A 69 6.72 15.56 1.72
N LEU A 70 5.45 15.41 2.13
CA LEU A 70 5.06 15.53 3.54
C LEU A 70 5.79 14.53 4.44
N ARG A 71 5.92 13.27 3.99
CA ARG A 71 6.63 12.20 4.71
C ARG A 71 8.11 12.54 4.90
N GLU A 72 8.80 12.97 3.85
CA GLU A 72 10.21 13.35 3.89
C GLU A 72 10.45 14.55 4.81
N ARG A 73 9.51 15.50 4.82
CA ARG A 73 9.61 16.69 5.67
C ARG A 73 9.31 16.41 7.14
N ASN A 74 8.28 15.60 7.42
CA ASN A 74 7.91 15.24 8.79
C ASN A 74 7.19 13.87 8.83
N PHE A 75 7.96 12.85 9.18
CA PHE A 75 7.47 11.48 9.30
C PHE A 75 6.39 11.30 10.39
N ASP A 76 6.37 12.14 11.43
CA ASP A 76 5.35 12.06 12.47
C ASP A 76 3.97 12.51 11.96
N VAL A 77 3.93 13.51 11.08
CA VAL A 77 2.70 13.95 10.39
C VAL A 77 2.15 12.82 9.53
N TRP A 78 3.03 12.14 8.79
CA TRP A 78 2.67 10.96 8.00
C TRP A 78 2.04 9.86 8.88
N ASN A 79 2.70 9.48 9.96
CA ASN A 79 2.19 8.45 10.87
C ASN A 79 0.85 8.85 11.49
N TRP A 80 0.69 10.11 11.88
CA TRP A 80 -0.56 10.60 12.44
C TRP A 80 -1.71 10.52 11.42
N ILE A 81 -1.46 10.96 10.17
CA ILE A 81 -2.46 10.95 9.09
C ILE A 81 -3.04 9.55 8.94
N PHE A 82 -2.20 8.53 8.84
CA PHE A 82 -2.66 7.18 8.55
C PHE A 82 -3.18 6.46 9.79
N SER A 83 -2.58 6.61 10.97
CA SER A 83 -3.09 6.00 12.20
C SER A 83 -4.48 6.52 12.58
N THR A 84 -4.64 7.85 12.68
CA THR A 84 -5.90 8.48 13.09
C THR A 84 -6.95 8.45 11.98
N GLY A 85 -6.52 8.71 10.75
CA GLY A 85 -7.43 8.75 9.59
C GLY A 85 -8.08 7.40 9.30
N ILE A 86 -7.40 6.29 9.59
CA ILE A 86 -7.94 4.95 9.39
C ILE A 86 -9.05 4.62 10.38
N GLU A 87 -9.03 5.20 11.57
CA GLU A 87 -10.11 5.05 12.54
C GLU A 87 -11.32 5.91 12.17
N GLN A 88 -11.10 7.13 11.68
CA GLN A 88 -12.16 8.13 11.51
C GLN A 88 -12.73 8.22 10.09
N LYS A 89 -11.94 7.92 9.06
CA LYS A 89 -12.24 8.20 7.64
C LYS A 89 -11.71 7.12 6.68
N PHE A 90 -11.91 5.84 7.02
CA PHE A 90 -11.31 4.71 6.29
C PHE A 90 -11.51 4.72 4.76
N GLU A 91 -12.69 5.10 4.26
CA GLU A 91 -12.94 5.17 2.80
C GLU A 91 -12.08 6.21 2.08
N MET A 92 -11.74 7.31 2.75
CA MET A 92 -10.80 8.28 2.19
C MET A 92 -9.37 7.73 2.24
N THR A 93 -9.00 7.07 3.34
CA THR A 93 -7.70 6.39 3.45
C THR A 93 -7.49 5.36 2.34
N LYS A 94 -8.53 4.61 1.94
CA LYS A 94 -8.44 3.69 0.80
C LYS A 94 -8.01 4.39 -0.48
N LYS A 95 -8.65 5.50 -0.83
CA LYS A 95 -8.32 6.27 -2.05
C LYS A 95 -6.88 6.79 -2.01
N MET A 96 -6.47 7.31 -0.86
CA MET A 96 -5.09 7.78 -0.64
C MET A 96 -4.08 6.64 -0.76
N PHE A 97 -4.36 5.51 -0.12
CA PHE A 97 -3.50 4.34 -0.16
C PHE A 97 -3.31 3.84 -1.60
N VAL A 98 -4.38 3.76 -2.38
CA VAL A 98 -4.29 3.39 -3.80
C VAL A 98 -3.42 4.38 -4.57
N ALA A 99 -3.59 5.70 -4.34
CA ALA A 99 -2.75 6.71 -4.97
C ALA A 99 -1.27 6.51 -4.61
N VAL A 100 -0.96 6.38 -3.31
CA VAL A 100 0.41 6.16 -2.82
C VAL A 100 1.00 4.91 -3.45
N ALA A 101 0.29 3.79 -3.41
CA ALA A 101 0.75 2.50 -3.95
C ALA A 101 1.05 2.54 -5.45
N VAL A 102 0.31 3.35 -6.22
CA VAL A 102 0.57 3.57 -7.66
C VAL A 102 1.88 4.31 -7.88
N ALA A 103 2.19 5.30 -7.04
CA ALA A 103 3.37 6.15 -7.19
C ALA A 103 4.63 5.53 -6.57
N ASP A 104 4.49 4.93 -5.39
CA ASP A 104 5.56 4.43 -4.56
C ASP A 104 5.09 3.21 -3.76
N SER A 105 5.53 2.03 -4.19
CA SER A 105 5.19 0.77 -3.52
C SER A 105 5.90 0.60 -2.18
N ASP A 106 7.04 1.26 -1.96
CA ASP A 106 7.79 1.19 -0.71
C ASP A 106 7.08 1.98 0.39
N ALA A 107 6.64 3.20 0.06
CA ALA A 107 5.82 3.99 0.97
C ALA A 107 4.48 3.31 1.28
N ALA A 108 3.84 2.67 0.30
CA ALA A 108 2.62 1.90 0.55
C ALA A 108 2.87 0.66 1.44
N ALA A 109 3.99 -0.04 1.25
CA ALA A 109 4.37 -1.15 2.11
C ALA A 109 4.64 -0.70 3.54
N ASP A 110 5.34 0.43 3.72
CA ASP A 110 5.58 1.08 5.01
C ASP A 110 4.27 1.42 5.72
N LEU A 111 3.27 1.92 4.98
CA LEU A 111 1.92 2.13 5.52
C LEU A 111 1.27 0.83 5.99
N LEU A 112 1.24 -0.21 5.15
CA LEU A 112 0.65 -1.48 5.56
C LEU A 112 1.36 -2.06 6.79
N PHE A 113 2.68 -1.92 6.87
CA PHE A 113 3.48 -2.35 8.01
C PHE A 113 3.07 -1.67 9.30
N HIS A 114 2.90 -0.34 9.31
CA HIS A 114 2.45 0.36 10.52
C HIS A 114 1.00 0.02 10.88
N LEU A 115 0.15 -0.21 9.88
CA LEU A 115 -1.27 -0.49 10.09
C LEU A 115 -1.57 -1.89 10.59
N GLN A 116 -0.68 -2.85 10.34
CA GLN A 116 -0.87 -4.20 10.83
C GLN A 116 -0.89 -4.25 12.37
N GLU A 117 -0.19 -3.32 13.03
CA GLU A 117 -0.15 -3.21 14.49
C GLU A 117 -1.44 -2.61 15.06
N VAL A 118 -2.14 -1.81 14.25
CA VAL A 118 -3.39 -1.13 14.64
C VAL A 118 -4.60 -2.00 14.33
N ASP A 119 -4.75 -2.42 13.07
CA ASP A 119 -5.90 -3.19 12.59
C ASP A 119 -5.57 -3.97 11.31
N PHE A 120 -5.20 -5.23 11.49
CA PHE A 120 -4.88 -6.13 10.38
C PHE A 120 -6.05 -6.33 9.39
N SER A 121 -7.31 -6.21 9.85
CA SER A 121 -8.46 -6.35 8.95
C SER A 121 -8.53 -5.24 7.90
N LYS A 122 -8.06 -4.04 8.28
CA LYS A 122 -7.98 -2.88 7.38
C LYS A 122 -6.82 -2.99 6.40
N VAL A 123 -5.69 -3.59 6.81
CA VAL A 123 -4.57 -3.93 5.90
C VAL A 123 -5.07 -4.81 4.74
N ILE A 124 -5.85 -5.85 5.05
CA ILE A 124 -6.43 -6.74 4.04
C ILE A 124 -7.37 -5.96 3.11
N ALA A 125 -8.24 -5.12 3.69
CA ALA A 125 -9.17 -4.32 2.90
C ALA A 125 -8.42 -3.36 1.95
N LEU A 126 -7.37 -2.68 2.42
CA LEU A 126 -6.53 -1.82 1.59
C LEU A 126 -5.82 -2.59 0.47
N ALA A 127 -5.24 -3.74 0.78
CA ALA A 127 -4.59 -4.58 -0.22
C ALA A 127 -5.55 -5.06 -1.32
N LYS A 128 -6.83 -5.27 -0.99
CA LYS A 128 -7.89 -5.66 -1.95
C LYS A 128 -8.32 -4.53 -2.90
N GLU A 129 -8.03 -3.27 -2.58
CA GLU A 129 -8.32 -2.12 -3.45
C GLU A 129 -7.29 -1.97 -4.59
N LEU A 130 -6.15 -2.67 -4.51
CA LEU A 130 -5.07 -2.56 -5.49
C LEU A 130 -5.29 -3.47 -6.69
N THR A 131 -4.82 -3.04 -7.86
CA THR A 131 -4.67 -3.95 -9.00
C THR A 131 -3.66 -5.05 -8.66
N PRO A 132 -3.79 -6.27 -9.22
CA PRO A 132 -2.90 -7.39 -8.88
C PRO A 132 -1.41 -7.05 -8.97
N LYS A 133 -1.02 -6.31 -10.02
CA LYS A 133 0.37 -5.87 -10.24
C LYS A 133 0.90 -4.95 -9.16
N ILE A 134 0.08 -4.02 -8.68
CA ILE A 134 0.49 -3.08 -7.62
C ILE A 134 0.49 -3.81 -6.28
N ALA A 135 -0.55 -4.62 -6.01
CA ALA A 135 -0.60 -5.46 -4.82
C ALA A 135 0.64 -6.36 -4.70
N GLY A 136 1.05 -7.02 -5.80
CA GLY A 136 2.25 -7.87 -5.82
C GLY A 136 3.52 -7.12 -5.41
N LYS A 137 3.72 -5.91 -5.94
CA LYS A 137 4.87 -5.07 -5.56
C LYS A 137 4.82 -4.65 -4.10
N VAL A 138 3.69 -4.10 -3.65
CA VAL A 138 3.53 -3.63 -2.26
C VAL A 138 3.73 -4.79 -1.28
N LEU A 139 3.15 -5.96 -1.57
CA LEU A 139 3.28 -7.15 -0.73
C LEU A 139 4.70 -7.72 -0.73
N TYR A 140 5.40 -7.72 -1.87
CA TYR A 140 6.81 -8.13 -1.93
C TYR A 140 7.67 -7.26 -1.03
N VAL A 141 7.52 -5.94 -1.16
CA VAL A 141 8.28 -4.97 -0.36
C VAL A 141 7.94 -5.08 1.12
N LEU A 142 6.65 -5.24 1.44
CA LEU A 142 6.20 -5.48 2.82
C LEU A 142 6.89 -6.72 3.40
N ASP A 143 6.96 -7.81 2.65
CA ASP A 143 7.63 -9.03 3.09
C ASP A 143 9.15 -8.88 3.19
N GLU A 144 9.79 -8.04 2.36
CA GLU A 144 11.22 -7.73 2.45
C GLU A 144 11.56 -7.04 3.79
N TYR A 145 10.77 -6.05 4.19
CA TYR A 145 10.95 -5.30 5.44
C TYR A 145 10.43 -6.02 6.67
N SER A 146 9.36 -6.79 6.53
CA SER A 146 8.64 -7.45 7.63
C SER A 146 8.41 -8.90 7.28
N TYR A 147 9.26 -9.77 7.83
CA TYR A 147 9.29 -11.18 7.48
C TYR A 147 7.93 -11.85 7.61
N GLY A 148 7.32 -12.21 6.48
CA GLY A 148 6.13 -13.06 6.42
C GLY A 148 4.79 -12.32 6.61
N SER A 149 4.76 -10.99 6.53
CA SER A 149 3.56 -10.17 6.69
C SER A 149 2.61 -10.19 5.48
N ALA A 150 3.11 -10.45 4.27
CA ALA A 150 2.29 -10.57 3.07
C ALA A 150 1.47 -11.86 3.03
N SER A 151 2.00 -12.94 3.59
CA SER A 151 1.35 -14.26 3.54
C SER A 151 0.00 -14.28 4.28
N PRO A 152 -0.14 -13.78 5.52
CA PRO A 152 -1.44 -13.62 6.17
C PRO A 152 -2.43 -12.79 5.36
N ILE A 153 -1.97 -11.74 4.65
CA ILE A 153 -2.84 -10.90 3.80
C ILE A 153 -3.38 -11.72 2.62
N LEU A 154 -2.51 -12.44 1.91
CA LEU A 154 -2.90 -13.29 0.78
C LEU A 154 -3.83 -14.43 1.24
N MET A 155 -3.67 -14.93 2.46
CA MET A 155 -4.49 -16.02 3.00
C MET A 155 -5.97 -15.63 3.18
N ASP A 156 -6.26 -14.35 3.40
CA ASP A 156 -7.61 -13.79 3.55
C ASP A 156 -8.21 -13.27 2.22
N MET A 157 -7.50 -13.49 1.11
CA MET A 157 -8.00 -13.26 -0.24
C MET A 157 -8.59 -14.55 -0.85
N THR A 158 -9.38 -14.39 -1.91
CA THR A 158 -9.88 -15.54 -2.66
C THR A 158 -8.73 -16.19 -3.44
N PRO A 159 -8.79 -17.50 -3.73
CA PRO A 159 -7.77 -18.16 -4.55
C PRO A 159 -7.52 -17.47 -5.89
N ASP A 160 -8.57 -16.97 -6.54
CA ASP A 160 -8.45 -16.27 -7.82
C ASP A 160 -7.64 -14.96 -7.71
N MET A 161 -7.88 -14.16 -6.65
CA MET A 161 -7.13 -12.93 -6.40
C MET A 161 -5.68 -13.22 -6.08
N VAL A 162 -5.42 -14.21 -5.21
CA VAL A 162 -4.06 -14.64 -4.87
C VAL A 162 -3.29 -15.05 -6.12
N ALA A 163 -3.91 -15.86 -6.98
CA ALA A 163 -3.28 -16.31 -8.22
C ALA A 163 -3.03 -15.16 -9.21
N GLU A 164 -3.91 -14.14 -9.28
CA GLU A 164 -3.66 -12.94 -10.08
C GLU A 164 -2.50 -12.11 -9.55
N ILE A 165 -2.44 -11.92 -8.23
CA ILE A 165 -1.38 -11.15 -7.58
C ILE A 165 -0.04 -11.85 -7.83
N LEU A 166 0.08 -13.12 -7.44
CA LEU A 166 1.30 -13.90 -7.62
C LEU A 166 1.68 -14.04 -9.10
N GLY A 167 0.70 -14.18 -10.01
CA GLY A 167 0.95 -14.24 -11.45
C GLY A 167 1.32 -12.92 -12.11
N SER A 168 1.15 -11.80 -11.41
CA SER A 168 1.63 -10.49 -11.87
C SER A 168 3.07 -10.17 -11.44
N MET A 169 3.65 -11.01 -10.58
CA MET A 169 5.01 -10.91 -10.06
C MET A 169 5.98 -11.72 -10.93
N THR A 170 7.29 -11.49 -10.76
CA THR A 170 8.28 -12.44 -11.26
C THR A 170 8.21 -13.75 -10.46
N PRO A 171 8.56 -14.91 -11.06
CA PRO A 171 8.57 -16.18 -10.34
C PRO A 171 9.40 -16.15 -9.05
N LYS A 172 10.51 -15.40 -9.07
CA LYS A 172 11.39 -15.22 -7.92
C LYS A 172 10.71 -14.45 -6.78
N GLU A 173 10.02 -13.35 -7.08
CA GLU A 173 9.30 -12.57 -6.05
C GLU A 173 8.11 -13.36 -5.49
N ALA A 174 7.38 -14.09 -6.35
CA ALA A 174 6.29 -14.94 -5.89
C ALA A 174 6.81 -16.08 -5.00
N ALA A 175 7.90 -16.75 -5.40
CA ALA A 175 8.56 -17.78 -4.60
C ALA A 175 9.05 -17.22 -3.25
N PHE A 176 9.58 -15.99 -3.23
CA PHE A 176 10.02 -15.33 -2.01
C PHE A 176 8.88 -15.13 -1.00
N ILE A 177 7.73 -14.59 -1.41
CA ILE A 177 6.56 -14.43 -0.53
C ILE A 177 6.09 -15.80 -0.03
N ILE A 178 6.00 -16.76 -0.93
CA ILE A 178 5.53 -18.12 -0.65
C ILE A 178 6.43 -18.83 0.38
N ASP A 179 7.75 -18.71 0.25
CA ASP A 179 8.72 -19.31 1.17
C ASP A 179 8.62 -18.70 2.57
N ARG A 180 8.41 -17.38 2.67
CA ARG A 180 8.32 -16.65 3.94
C ARG A 180 7.02 -16.90 4.72
N GLY A 181 5.93 -17.27 4.04
CA GLY A 181 4.67 -17.61 4.72
C GLY A 181 4.74 -18.89 5.57
N GLY A 182 5.70 -19.76 5.32
CA GLY A 182 5.79 -21.04 6.00
C GLY A 182 4.75 -22.07 5.52
N PHE A 183 4.92 -23.31 6.00
CA PHE A 183 4.33 -24.51 5.38
C PHE A 183 2.81 -24.53 5.31
N VAL A 184 2.13 -23.96 6.31
CA VAL A 184 0.64 -23.97 6.35
C VAL A 184 0.05 -23.11 5.22
N PHE A 185 0.72 -22.01 4.87
CA PHE A 185 0.24 -21.10 3.82
C PHE A 185 0.74 -21.51 2.44
N LEU A 186 1.94 -22.09 2.39
CA LEU A 186 2.59 -22.62 1.19
C LEU A 186 1.65 -23.45 0.31
N GLU A 187 0.97 -24.46 0.87
CA GLU A 187 0.07 -25.32 0.09
C GLU A 187 -1.15 -24.59 -0.47
N LYS A 188 -1.75 -23.67 0.31
CA LYS A 188 -2.94 -22.93 -0.14
C LYS A 188 -2.59 -21.95 -1.26
N LEU A 189 -1.47 -21.23 -1.12
CA LEU A 189 -0.99 -20.28 -2.13
C LEU A 189 -0.62 -21.01 -3.42
N LEU A 190 0.13 -22.11 -3.32
CA LEU A 190 0.52 -22.89 -4.50
C LEU A 190 -0.68 -23.57 -5.16
N LYS A 191 -1.68 -24.03 -4.40
CA LYS A 191 -2.93 -24.55 -4.96
C LYS A 191 -3.72 -23.47 -5.71
N ALA A 192 -3.76 -22.24 -5.19
CA ALA A 192 -4.40 -21.13 -5.89
C ALA A 192 -3.73 -20.85 -7.24
N VAL A 193 -2.39 -20.79 -7.27
CA VAL A 193 -1.63 -20.64 -8.52
C VAL A 193 -1.88 -21.82 -9.46
N ALA A 194 -1.80 -23.06 -8.98
CA ALA A 194 -1.99 -24.28 -9.77
C ALA A 194 -3.35 -24.33 -10.48
N GLN A 195 -4.41 -23.84 -9.82
CA GLN A 195 -5.76 -23.81 -10.37
C GLN A 195 -5.90 -22.84 -11.55
N LYS A 196 -5.10 -21.76 -11.55
CA LYS A 196 -5.17 -20.70 -12.55
C LYS A 196 -4.14 -20.88 -13.67
N ASP A 197 -2.91 -21.21 -13.31
CA ASP A 197 -1.78 -21.36 -14.23
C ASP A 197 -0.75 -22.36 -13.69
N ALA A 198 -0.83 -23.60 -14.21
CA ALA A 198 0.11 -24.66 -13.87
C ALA A 198 1.55 -24.38 -14.38
N SER A 199 1.72 -23.59 -15.43
CA SER A 199 3.04 -23.26 -15.96
C SER A 199 3.77 -22.23 -15.10
N LEU A 200 3.02 -21.29 -14.51
CA LEU A 200 3.53 -20.37 -13.50
C LEU A 200 3.91 -21.11 -12.22
N LEU A 201 3.11 -22.09 -11.80
CA LEU A 201 3.45 -22.94 -10.66
C LEU A 201 4.81 -23.61 -10.86
N ASP A 202 5.04 -24.23 -12.02
CA ASP A 202 6.31 -24.90 -12.34
C ASP A 202 7.50 -23.92 -12.24
N GLN A 203 7.32 -22.66 -12.66
CA GLN A 203 8.35 -21.61 -12.55
C GLN A 203 8.60 -21.17 -11.10
N ILE A 204 7.55 -20.99 -10.31
CA ILE A 204 7.68 -20.63 -8.88
C ILE A 204 8.38 -21.75 -8.11
N LEU A 205 8.01 -23.01 -8.36
CA LEU A 205 8.63 -24.17 -7.71
C LEU A 205 10.13 -24.29 -8.04
N ALA A 206 10.55 -23.85 -9.23
CA ALA A 206 11.96 -23.84 -9.62
C ALA A 206 12.79 -22.77 -8.88
N GLU A 207 12.15 -21.71 -8.39
CA GLU A 207 12.79 -20.62 -7.63
C GLU A 207 12.77 -20.86 -6.11
N LEU A 208 11.95 -21.79 -5.62
CA LEU A 208 11.89 -22.12 -4.19
C LEU A 208 13.15 -22.88 -3.71
N PRO A 209 13.57 -22.68 -2.45
CA PRO A 209 14.63 -23.48 -1.85
C PRO A 209 14.30 -24.99 -1.92
N PRO A 210 15.26 -25.87 -2.26
CA PRO A 210 15.02 -27.30 -2.37
C PRO A 210 14.41 -27.94 -1.10
N GLU A 211 14.79 -27.44 0.07
CA GLU A 211 14.26 -27.86 1.37
C GLU A 211 12.80 -27.45 1.58
N THR A 212 12.36 -26.36 0.97
CA THR A 212 10.96 -25.91 0.99
C THR A 212 10.16 -26.81 0.06
N VAL A 213 10.65 -27.04 -1.16
CA VAL A 213 10.02 -27.95 -2.15
C VAL A 213 9.89 -29.37 -1.60
N ALA A 214 10.91 -29.89 -0.92
CA ALA A 214 10.92 -31.25 -0.35
C ALA A 214 9.83 -31.46 0.72
N LYS A 215 9.34 -30.39 1.34
CA LYS A 215 8.31 -30.44 2.39
C LYS A 215 6.90 -30.29 1.85
N ILE A 216 6.74 -29.98 0.56
CA ILE A 216 5.42 -29.81 -0.04
C ILE A 216 4.88 -31.19 -0.44
N ASP A 217 3.87 -31.67 0.28
CA ASP A 217 3.14 -32.85 -0.13
C ASP A 217 2.09 -32.48 -1.18
N MET A 218 2.51 -32.36 -2.44
CA MET A 218 1.59 -32.05 -3.54
C MET A 218 1.16 -33.30 -4.31
N PRO A 219 -0.01 -33.90 -4.01
CA PRO A 219 -0.61 -34.92 -4.87
C PRO A 219 -1.02 -34.39 -6.25
N PHE A 220 -1.15 -33.07 -6.42
CA PHE A 220 -1.56 -32.43 -7.68
C PHE A 220 -0.40 -32.11 -8.64
N VAL A 221 0.86 -32.11 -8.19
CA VAL A 221 2.04 -31.96 -9.07
C VAL A 221 2.46 -33.29 -9.69
N LYS A 222 2.19 -34.42 -9.01
CA LYS A 222 2.58 -35.77 -9.44
C LYS A 222 1.61 -36.43 -10.45
N GLY A 223 0.67 -35.68 -11.00
CA GLY A 223 -0.38 -36.17 -11.91
C GLY A 223 -0.10 -35.99 -13.41
N LYS A 224 1.14 -35.70 -13.83
CA LYS A 224 1.56 -35.74 -15.24
C LYS A 224 2.18 -37.09 -15.58
#